data_AF-A0A0C5XI42-F1
#
_entry.id   AF-A0A0C5XI42-F1
#
_cell.length_a   1.000
_cell.length_b   1.000
_cell.length_c   1.000
_cell.angle_alpha   90.00
_cell.angle_beta   90.00
_cell.angle_gamma   90.00
#
_symmetry.space_group_name_H-M   'P 1'
#
loop_
_entity.id
_entity.type
_entity.pdbx_description
1 polymer ?
#
loop_
_entity_poly.entity_id
_entity_poly.type
_entity_poly.pdbx_seq_one_letter_code
_entity_poly.pdbx_strand_id
1 'polypeptide(L)'
;MAAPFGLGDTERYFVMYIPGEAMEPRFRAGERVLLDRVKPASINADVLIQLRDESGRSLWTAGRLLARDRNLIELRQYREQATASIPHGQIKQVFPIIGMIDDNV
;
A
#
# COMPACT_ATOMS: atom_id res chain seq x y z
N MET A 1 -5.42 -28.81 21.15
CA MET A 1 -4.88 -27.49 21.53
C MET A 1 -4.71 -26.70 20.25
N ALA A 2 -5.47 -25.62 20.03
CA ALA A 2 -5.27 -24.77 18.86
C ALA A 2 -3.88 -24.16 18.96
N ALA A 3 -3.11 -24.16 17.87
CA ALA A 3 -1.79 -23.52 17.86
C ALA A 3 -1.95 -22.06 18.33
N PRO A 4 -1.07 -21.56 19.22
CA PRO A 4 -1.11 -20.16 19.61
C PRO A 4 -0.99 -19.29 18.35
N PHE A 5 -1.89 -18.31 18.21
CA PHE A 5 -1.78 -17.33 17.15
C PHE A 5 -0.57 -16.44 17.45
N GLY A 6 0.37 -16.36 16.51
CA GLY A 6 1.50 -15.43 16.59
C GLY A 6 2.81 -16.00 17.10
N LEU A 7 3.44 -16.86 16.29
CA LEU A 7 4.90 -16.79 16.08
C LEU A 7 5.13 -15.93 14.82
N GLY A 8 4.72 -14.67 14.88
CA GLY A 8 4.85 -13.73 13.75
C GLY A 8 6.07 -12.86 13.95
N ASP A 9 6.87 -12.71 12.89
CA ASP A 9 7.93 -11.70 12.82
C ASP A 9 7.30 -10.31 13.06
N THR A 10 7.64 -9.66 14.18
CA THR A 10 7.11 -8.34 14.54
C THR A 10 7.50 -7.27 13.52
N GLU A 11 8.58 -7.50 12.76
CA GLU A 11 9.03 -6.61 11.69
C GLU A 11 8.26 -6.82 10.38
N ARG A 12 7.40 -7.84 10.29
CA ARG A 12 6.61 -8.09 9.08
C ARG A 12 5.58 -7.01 8.84
N TYR A 13 5.03 -6.43 9.90
CA TYR A 13 3.94 -5.48 9.83
C TYR A 13 4.38 -4.11 10.24
N PHE A 14 3.83 -3.08 9.60
CA PHE A 14 4.06 -1.71 10.01
C PHE A 14 2.82 -0.87 9.73
N VAL A 15 2.73 0.25 10.45
CA VAL A 15 1.61 1.18 10.36
C VAL A 15 2.10 2.47 9.74
N MET A 16 1.27 3.07 8.88
CA MET A 16 1.54 4.38 8.30
C MET A 16 0.28 5.23 8.27
N TYR A 17 0.44 6.53 8.44
CA TYR A 17 -0.60 7.51 8.15
C TYR A 17 -0.77 7.67 6.64
N ILE A 18 -2.01 7.67 6.14
CA ILE A 18 -2.29 7.97 4.73
C ILE A 18 -1.88 9.42 4.43
N PRO A 19 -0.90 9.65 3.54
CA PRO A 19 -0.25 10.95 3.40
C PRO A 19 -1.04 11.97 2.57
N GLY A 20 -2.20 11.62 2.03
CA GLY A 20 -3.00 12.50 1.19
C GLY A 20 -4.34 11.90 0.78
N GLU A 21 -5.02 12.58 -0.14
CA GLU A 21 -6.44 12.35 -0.41
C GLU A 21 -6.72 11.38 -1.57
N ALA A 22 -5.69 10.88 -2.26
CA ALA A 22 -5.82 10.03 -3.45
C ALA A 22 -6.64 8.74 -3.21
N MET A 23 -6.68 8.28 -1.96
CA MET A 23 -7.40 7.08 -1.53
C MET A 23 -8.82 7.37 -1.03
N GLU A 24 -9.27 8.62 -1.02
CA GLU A 24 -10.63 8.95 -0.59
C GLU A 24 -11.69 8.46 -1.59
N PRO A 25 -12.87 8.02 -1.12
CA PRO A 25 -13.32 7.99 0.28
C PRO A 25 -12.92 6.71 1.04
N ARG A 26 -12.17 5.81 0.41
CA ARG A 26 -11.85 4.48 0.97
C ARG A 26 -10.91 4.56 2.18
N PHE A 27 -9.93 5.47 2.11
CA PHE A 27 -9.10 5.88 3.23
C PHE A 27 -8.92 7.40 3.17
N ARG A 28 -9.12 8.07 4.29
CA ARG A 28 -8.96 9.53 4.42
C ARG A 28 -7.53 9.89 4.79
N ALA A 29 -7.13 11.09 4.38
CA ALA A 29 -5.85 11.63 4.82
C ALA A 29 -5.76 11.65 6.35
N GLY A 30 -4.65 11.18 6.89
CA GLY A 30 -4.43 11.07 8.35
C GLY A 30 -5.00 9.81 9.01
N GLU A 31 -5.71 8.94 8.30
CA GLU A 31 -6.06 7.61 8.83
C GLU A 31 -4.83 6.70 8.88
N ARG A 32 -4.79 5.79 9.84
CA ARG A 32 -3.71 4.81 9.99
C ARG A 32 -4.09 3.51 9.33
N VAL A 33 -3.19 3.01 8.49
CA VAL A 33 -3.34 1.73 7.81
C VAL A 33 -2.24 0.76 8.21
N LEU A 34 -2.61 -0.52 8.30
CA LEU A 34 -1.70 -1.62 8.55
C LEU A 34 -1.24 -2.22 7.23
N LEU A 35 0.08 -2.37 7.07
CA LEU A 35 0.72 -2.91 5.88
C LEU A 35 1.50 -4.19 6.21
N ASP A 36 1.63 -5.08 5.23
CA ASP A 36 2.47 -6.28 5.31
C ASP A 36 3.69 -6.12 4.38
N ARG A 37 4.91 -6.27 4.93
CA ARG A 37 6.18 -6.15 4.17
C ARG A 37 6.46 -7.36 3.28
N VAL A 38 5.88 -8.52 3.60
CA VAL A 38 6.23 -9.82 3.00
C VAL A 38 5.14 -10.30 2.04
N LYS A 39 3.86 -10.08 2.38
CA LYS A 39 2.74 -10.54 1.55
C LYS A 39 2.76 -9.82 0.19
N PRO A 40 2.75 -10.57 -0.93
CA PRO A 40 2.59 -9.94 -2.24
C PRO A 40 1.20 -9.31 -2.37
N ALA A 41 1.13 -8.14 -2.99
CA ALA A 41 -0.14 -7.50 -3.29
C ALA A 41 -0.89 -8.25 -4.41
N SER A 42 -2.14 -8.63 -4.11
CA SER A 42 -3.06 -9.22 -5.10
C SER A 42 -3.65 -8.15 -6.01
N ILE A 43 -4.04 -8.52 -7.22
CA ILE A 43 -4.91 -7.69 -8.06
C ILE A 43 -6.18 -7.36 -7.27
N ASN A 44 -6.67 -6.13 -7.43
CA ASN A 44 -7.75 -5.49 -6.69
C ASN A 44 -7.47 -5.13 -5.23
N ALA A 45 -6.27 -5.40 -4.70
CA ALA A 45 -5.91 -4.94 -3.35
C ALA A 45 -5.62 -3.43 -3.34
N ASP A 46 -5.92 -2.78 -2.22
CA ASP A 46 -5.42 -1.45 -1.91
C ASP A 46 -3.93 -1.55 -1.55
N VAL A 47 -3.08 -0.72 -2.16
CA VAL A 47 -1.63 -0.80 -2.01
C VAL A 47 -1.01 0.57 -1.76
N LEU A 48 0.09 0.55 -1.02
CA LEU A 48 1.05 1.65 -0.94
C LEU A 48 2.31 1.25 -1.69
N ILE A 49 2.85 2.15 -2.49
CA ILE A 49 3.99 1.88 -3.36
C ILE A 49 5.09 2.88 -3.05
N GLN A 50 6.26 2.33 -2.73
CA GLN A 50 7.49 3.09 -2.65
C GLN A 50 8.12 3.15 -4.03
N LEU A 51 8.33 4.37 -4.51
CA LEU A 51 9.04 4.62 -5.75
C LEU A 51 10.54 4.75 -5.47
N ARG A 52 11.35 4.41 -6.47
CA ARG A 52 12.78 4.68 -6.47
C ARG A 52 12.97 6.16 -6.72
N ASP A 53 13.81 6.78 -5.91
CA ASP A 53 14.20 8.17 -6.06
C ASP A 53 15.70 8.25 -5.78
N GLU A 54 16.42 8.89 -6.70
CA GLU A 54 17.87 9.05 -6.65
C GLU A 54 18.29 10.12 -5.62
N SER A 55 17.37 10.99 -5.23
CA SER A 55 17.63 12.09 -4.27
C SER A 55 17.58 11.66 -2.80
N GLY A 56 17.38 10.36 -2.53
CA GLY A 56 17.33 9.80 -1.17
C GLY A 56 16.02 10.08 -0.42
N ARG A 57 15.09 10.85 -1.00
CA ARG A 57 13.73 10.99 -0.46
C ARG A 57 12.93 9.72 -0.80
N SER A 58 12.03 9.31 0.07
CA SER A 58 11.11 8.22 -0.27
C SER A 58 9.84 8.83 -0.85
N LEU A 59 9.65 8.67 -2.15
CA LEU A 59 8.41 9.04 -2.82
C LEU A 59 7.42 7.87 -2.70
N TRP A 60 6.20 8.17 -2.24
CA TRP A 60 5.16 7.18 -2.02
C TRP A 60 3.91 7.53 -2.79
N THR A 61 3.23 6.52 -3.33
CA THR A 61 1.91 6.67 -3.93
C THR A 61 1.00 5.55 -3.47
N ALA A 62 -0.31 5.77 -3.52
CA ALA A 62 -1.31 4.79 -3.11
C ALA A 62 -2.39 4.65 -4.18
N GLY A 63 -2.97 3.46 -4.26
CA GLY A 63 -4.06 3.17 -5.19
C GLY A 63 -4.57 1.75 -5.03
N ARG A 64 -5.64 1.42 -5.75
CA ARG A 64 -6.07 0.04 -5.97
C ARG A 64 -5.29 -0.56 -7.13
N LEU A 65 -4.62 -1.68 -6.90
CA LEU A 65 -3.88 -2.40 -7.93
C LEU A 65 -4.84 -3.03 -8.94
N LEU A 66 -4.85 -2.54 -10.18
CA LEU A 66 -5.72 -3.06 -11.24
C LEU A 66 -5.03 -4.14 -12.08
N ALA A 67 -3.76 -3.91 -12.41
CA ALA A 67 -2.97 -4.81 -13.21
C ALA A 67 -1.51 -4.81 -12.74
N ARG A 68 -0.84 -5.93 -12.98
CA ARG A 68 0.59 -6.08 -12.75
C ARG A 68 1.15 -7.01 -13.81
N ASP A 69 2.06 -6.49 -14.61
CA ASP A 69 2.84 -7.29 -15.54
C ASP A 69 4.35 -7.12 -15.27
N ARG A 70 5.19 -7.54 -16.23
CA ARG A 70 6.65 -7.47 -16.10
C ARG A 70 7.21 -6.06 -16.31
N ASN A 71 6.47 -5.19 -16.98
CA ASN A 71 6.90 -3.87 -17.43
C ASN A 71 6.32 -2.75 -16.56
N LEU A 72 5.06 -2.88 -16.12
CA LEU A 72 4.35 -1.85 -15.39
C LEU A 72 3.35 -2.43 -14.38
N ILE A 73 2.89 -1.56 -13.50
CA ILE A 73 1.68 -1.75 -12.70
C ILE A 73 0.68 -0.65 -13.00
N GLU A 74 -0.60 -0.99 -12.91
CA GLU A 74 -1.69 -0.03 -13.04
C GLU A 74 -2.38 0.16 -11.71
N LEU A 75 -2.56 1.42 -11.32
CA LEU A 75 -3.19 1.82 -10.07
C LEU A 75 -4.37 2.72 -10.36
N ARG A 76 -5.51 2.44 -9.74
CA ARG A 76 -6.62 3.37 -9.69
C ARG A 76 -6.58 4.17 -8.40
N GLN A 77 -6.57 5.48 -8.51
CA GLN A 77 -6.84 6.37 -7.38
C GLN A 77 -8.34 6.54 -7.21
N TYR A 78 -8.84 6.45 -5.98
CA TYR A 78 -10.28 6.48 -5.73
C TYR A 78 -10.87 7.88 -5.94
N ARG A 79 -10.14 8.92 -5.53
CA ARG A 79 -10.64 10.30 -5.56
C ARG A 79 -10.75 10.85 -6.97
N GLU A 80 -9.69 10.73 -7.76
CA GLU A 80 -9.67 11.23 -9.14
C GLU A 80 -10.31 10.25 -10.13
N GLN A 81 -10.54 9.00 -9.70
CA GLN A 81 -10.92 7.87 -10.57
C GLN A 81 -9.96 7.66 -11.75
N ALA A 82 -8.77 8.23 -11.69
CA ALA A 82 -7.74 8.11 -12.70
C ALA A 82 -6.95 6.81 -12.52
N THR A 83 -6.50 6.26 -13.64
CA THR A 83 -5.56 5.13 -13.67
C THR A 83 -4.16 5.66 -13.96
N ALA A 84 -3.24 5.44 -13.03
CA ALA A 84 -1.83 5.72 -13.20
C ALA A 84 -1.09 4.43 -13.59
N SER A 85 -0.26 4.51 -14.64
CA SER A 85 0.66 3.43 -15.03
C SER A 85 2.06 3.74 -14.55
N ILE A 86 2.64 2.85 -13.75
CA ILE A 86 3.98 3.03 -13.17
C ILE A 86 4.91 1.96 -13.73
N PRO A 87 6.01 2.34 -14.41
CA PRO A 87 7.01 1.40 -14.88
C PRO A 87 7.64 0.63 -13.72
N HIS A 88 7.83 -0.68 -13.88
CA HIS A 88 8.38 -1.56 -12.85
C HIS A 88 9.78 -1.12 -12.39
N GLY A 89 10.58 -0.54 -13.29
CA GLY A 89 11.89 0.01 -12.96
C GLY A 89 11.87 1.18 -11.97
N GLN A 90 10.74 1.89 -11.86
CA GLN A 90 10.57 2.99 -10.90
C GLN A 90 10.05 2.50 -9.54
N ILE A 91 9.70 1.23 -9.42
CA ILE A 91 9.14 0.68 -8.18
C ILE A 91 10.27 0.14 -7.32
N LYS A 92 10.31 0.57 -6.06
CA LYS A 92 11.17 -0.01 -5.04
C LYS A 92 10.46 -1.17 -4.36
N GLN A 93 9.23 -0.94 -3.88
CA GLN A 93 8.45 -1.96 -3.18
C GLN A 93 6.95 -1.65 -3.25
N VAL A 94 6.13 -2.70 -3.21
CA VAL A 94 4.66 -2.63 -3.15
C VAL A 94 4.22 -3.28 -1.85
N PHE A 95 3.40 -2.58 -1.08
CA PHE A 95 2.89 -3.02 0.21
C PHE A 95 1.37 -3.12 0.15
N PRO A 96 0.76 -4.31 0.33
CA PRO A 96 -0.68 -4.40 0.47
C PRO A 96 -1.14 -3.77 1.79
N ILE A 97 -2.18 -2.96 1.72
CA ILE A 97 -2.93 -2.51 2.88
C ILE A 97 -3.84 -3.66 3.31
N ILE A 98 -3.63 -4.15 4.53
CA ILE A 98 -4.34 -5.33 5.06
C ILE A 98 -5.36 -4.99 6.14
N GLY A 99 -5.38 -3.75 6.62
CA GLY A 99 -6.31 -3.29 7.63
C GLY A 99 -6.23 -1.79 7.87
N MET A 100 -7.23 -1.27 8.57
CA MET A 100 -7.29 0.09 9.08
C MET A 100 -7.25 0.03 10.60
N ILE A 101 -6.61 1.02 11.23
CA ILE A 101 -6.53 1.13 12.68
C ILE A 101 -7.37 2.35 13.09
N ASP A 102 -8.59 2.06 13.53
CA ASP A 102 -9.51 3.08 14.03
C ASP A 102 -9.06 3.59 15.41
N ASP A 103 -9.16 4.91 15.61
CA ASP A 103 -8.97 5.56 16.93
C ASP A 103 -10.23 5.47 17.83
N ASN A 104 -11.14 4.54 17.51
CA ASN A 104 -12.23 4.02 18.34
C ASN A 104 -11.84 3.60 19.77
N VAL A 105 -11.43 4.52 20.67
CA VAL A 105 -11.30 4.27 22.11
C VAL A 105 -12.61 4.60 22.83
#